data_AF-A0A135SEM3-F1
#
_entry.id   AF-A0A135SEM3-F1
#
_cell.length_a   1.000
_cell.length_b   1.000
_cell.length_c   1.000
_cell.angle_alpha   90.00
_cell.angle_beta   90.00
_cell.angle_gamma   90.00
#
_symmetry.space_group_name_H-M   'P 1'
#
loop_
_entity.id
_entity.type
_entity.pdbx_description
1 polymer ?
#
loop_
_entity_poly.entity_id
_entity_poly.type
_entity_poly.pdbx_seq_one_letter_code
_entity_poly.pdbx_strand_id
1 'polypeptide(L)'
;MQATKLENLPPEVLTAIFTRPTIAAHVSSVRCPSSRGAVPAINEEDMDFILETASNFDVPVPELLRLGGAHPSLEGRRGWALSDDDMQRLVTVRAFFAELIIAHTPNLVTLDYSIGRYRSAFQVLTTIQNSSSFHRQPMFPLLKKVHLRLFGPGTFTRLLSEMAPNLQTLSIQGITAPMEGWQFERVKDLRLTSSNFTGSELRNILTGCPSLTNFEYDYYSLRDERPEKRTIARESGSTEFGNHCLFKAFYGLDQFKA
;
A
#
# COMPACT_ATOMS: atom_id res chain seq x y z
N MET A 1 -27.03 -12.52 2.90
CA MET A 1 -26.88 -11.10 2.50
C MET A 1 -25.63 -10.99 1.63
N GLN A 2 -25.69 -10.27 0.51
CA GLN A 2 -24.57 -10.16 -0.44
C GLN A 2 -23.53 -9.19 0.10
N ALA A 3 -22.25 -9.58 0.06
CA ALA A 3 -21.13 -8.75 0.45
C ALA A 3 -20.89 -7.63 -0.57
N THR A 4 -20.71 -6.39 -0.10
CA THR A 4 -20.50 -5.24 -0.97
C THR A 4 -19.00 -5.04 -1.24
N LYS A 5 -18.66 -4.83 -2.52
CA LYS A 5 -17.31 -4.52 -2.98
C LYS A 5 -17.24 -3.06 -3.43
N LEU A 6 -16.26 -2.33 -2.95
CA LEU A 6 -16.00 -0.95 -3.37
C LEU A 6 -14.83 -0.91 -4.36
N GLU A 7 -15.02 -0.19 -5.45
CA GLU A 7 -14.01 0.05 -6.49
C GLU A 7 -13.97 1.56 -6.82
N ASN A 8 -12.82 2.05 -7.28
CA ASN A 8 -12.58 3.42 -7.78
C ASN A 8 -12.72 4.58 -6.77
N LEU A 9 -13.15 4.31 -5.53
CA LEU A 9 -13.10 5.18 -4.33
C LEU A 9 -13.11 6.71 -4.58
N PRO A 10 -14.12 7.27 -5.27
CA PRO A 10 -14.25 8.71 -5.40
C PRO A 10 -14.85 9.33 -4.12
N PRO A 11 -14.83 10.66 -3.96
CA PRO A 11 -15.35 11.34 -2.77
C PRO A 11 -16.79 10.97 -2.41
N GLU A 12 -17.66 10.73 -3.39
CA GLU A 12 -19.07 10.38 -3.17
C GLU A 12 -19.22 9.04 -2.45
N VAL A 13 -18.26 8.13 -2.59
CA VAL A 13 -18.22 6.87 -1.84
C VAL A 13 -17.91 7.12 -0.37
N LEU A 14 -17.04 8.08 -0.05
CA LEU A 14 -16.78 8.48 1.33
C LEU A 14 -18.06 9.04 1.96
N THR A 15 -18.74 9.95 1.28
CA THR A 15 -20.02 10.53 1.73
C THR A 15 -21.08 9.43 1.93
N ALA A 16 -21.21 8.48 1.00
CA ALA A 16 -22.18 7.39 1.09
C ALA A 16 -21.90 6.43 2.25
N ILE A 17 -20.63 6.08 2.51
CA ILE A 17 -20.24 5.18 3.60
C ILE A 17 -20.48 5.83 4.96
N PHE A 18 -20.18 7.11 5.08
CA PHE A 18 -20.30 7.83 6.33
C PHE A 18 -21.75 8.18 6.67
N THR A 19 -22.52 8.67 5.71
CA THR A 19 -23.94 9.02 5.93
C THR A 19 -24.84 7.79 6.06
N ARG A 20 -24.38 6.61 5.62
CA ARG A 20 -25.13 5.35 5.70
C ARG A 20 -24.27 4.25 6.34
N PRO A 21 -24.17 4.20 7.68
CA PRO A 21 -23.38 3.19 8.41
C PRO A 21 -23.77 1.74 8.08
N THR A 22 -25.02 1.52 7.67
CA THR A 22 -25.48 0.23 7.19
C THR A 22 -24.73 -0.21 5.94
N ILE A 23 -24.47 0.67 4.96
CA ILE A 23 -23.68 0.32 3.77
C ILE A 23 -22.25 -0.03 4.19
N ALA A 24 -21.63 0.80 5.03
CA ALA A 24 -20.28 0.58 5.55
C ALA A 24 -20.11 -0.81 6.21
N ALA A 25 -21.11 -1.24 6.99
CA ALA A 25 -21.11 -2.54 7.64
C ALA A 25 -21.19 -3.74 6.66
N HIS A 26 -21.69 -3.54 5.44
CA HIS A 26 -21.76 -4.60 4.43
C HIS A 26 -20.54 -4.64 3.50
N VAL A 27 -19.68 -3.63 3.56
CA VAL A 27 -18.44 -3.62 2.78
C VAL A 27 -17.47 -4.66 3.34
N SER A 28 -17.13 -5.64 2.52
CA SER A 28 -16.15 -6.68 2.87
C SER A 28 -14.89 -6.61 2.03
N SER A 29 -14.89 -5.79 0.96
CA SER A 29 -13.79 -5.71 0.01
C SER A 29 -13.63 -4.28 -0.50
N VAL A 30 -12.41 -3.75 -0.37
CA VAL A 30 -12.04 -2.41 -0.86
C VAL A 30 -10.90 -2.54 -1.85
N ARG A 31 -11.06 -1.89 -3.00
CA ARG A 31 -10.03 -1.80 -4.04
C ARG A 31 -9.72 -0.35 -4.37
N CYS A 32 -8.52 0.08 -4.00
CA CYS A 32 -8.03 1.42 -4.33
C CYS A 32 -7.59 1.47 -5.80
N PRO A 33 -8.07 2.44 -6.59
CA PRO A 33 -7.64 2.60 -7.97
C PRO A 33 -6.14 2.97 -8.04
N SER A 34 -5.45 2.50 -9.08
CA SER A 34 -4.02 2.78 -9.26
C SER A 34 -3.73 4.28 -9.39
N SER A 35 -2.50 4.69 -9.12
CA SER A 35 -2.01 6.07 -9.33
C SER A 35 -2.22 6.63 -10.74
N ARG A 36 -2.54 5.78 -11.72
CA ARG A 36 -2.72 6.14 -13.13
C ARG A 36 -4.15 6.58 -13.50
N GLY A 37 -5.10 6.51 -12.56
CA GLY A 37 -6.48 6.96 -12.76
C GLY A 37 -6.61 8.47 -13.00
N ALA A 38 -7.82 8.95 -13.31
CA ALA A 38 -8.15 10.38 -13.42
C ALA A 38 -8.30 11.02 -12.04
N VAL A 39 -7.84 12.26 -11.88
CA VAL A 39 -8.00 13.02 -10.63
C VAL A 39 -9.49 13.16 -10.31
N PRO A 40 -9.96 12.74 -9.12
CA PRO A 40 -11.35 12.96 -8.75
C PRO A 40 -11.61 14.46 -8.66
N ALA A 41 -12.71 14.91 -9.26
CA ALA A 41 -13.24 16.24 -8.99
C ALA A 41 -13.72 16.27 -7.53
N ILE A 42 -13.41 17.35 -6.81
CA ILE A 42 -13.86 17.53 -5.42
C ILE A 42 -14.53 18.90 -5.38
N ASN A 43 -15.83 18.92 -5.11
CA ASN A 43 -16.58 20.17 -4.96
C ASN A 43 -16.46 20.70 -3.51
N GLU A 44 -17.02 21.89 -3.25
CA GLU A 44 -16.98 22.51 -1.91
C GLU A 44 -17.71 21.68 -0.85
N GLU A 45 -18.86 21.08 -1.18
CA GLU A 45 -19.64 20.24 -0.25
C GLU A 45 -18.87 18.97 0.17
N ASP A 46 -18.21 18.33 -0.80
CA ASP A 46 -17.32 17.20 -0.54
C ASP A 46 -16.17 17.64 0.37
N MET A 47 -15.58 18.82 0.12
CA MET A 47 -14.47 19.34 0.92
C MET A 47 -14.85 19.61 2.38
N ASP A 48 -16.01 20.20 2.65
CA ASP A 48 -16.49 20.42 4.01
C ASP A 48 -16.69 19.09 4.74
N PHE A 49 -17.31 18.14 4.05
CA PHE A 49 -17.54 16.80 4.57
C PHE A 49 -16.22 16.05 4.87
N ILE A 50 -15.21 16.24 4.03
CA ILE A 50 -13.85 15.70 4.23
C ILE A 50 -13.18 16.31 5.45
N LEU A 51 -13.29 17.63 5.63
CA LEU A 51 -12.73 18.34 6.78
C LEU A 51 -13.36 17.86 8.09
N GLU A 52 -14.68 17.70 8.11
CA GLU A 52 -15.42 17.16 9.26
C GLU A 52 -14.97 15.72 9.58
N THR A 53 -14.92 14.84 8.57
CA THR A 53 -14.52 13.44 8.73
C THR A 53 -13.09 13.32 9.26
N ALA A 54 -12.16 14.11 8.74
CA ALA A 54 -10.77 14.12 9.19
C ALA A 54 -10.64 14.62 10.63
N SER A 55 -11.41 15.65 10.99
CA SER A 55 -11.45 16.18 12.36
C SER A 55 -11.95 15.15 13.37
N ASN A 56 -12.89 14.28 13.00
CA ASN A 56 -13.41 13.23 13.89
C ASN A 56 -12.36 12.18 14.28
N PHE A 57 -11.27 12.08 13.53
CA PHE A 57 -10.16 11.17 13.83
C PHE A 57 -8.85 11.88 14.19
N ASP A 58 -8.89 13.20 14.40
CA ASP A 58 -7.70 14.02 14.63
C ASP A 58 -6.64 13.86 13.52
N VAL A 59 -7.08 13.60 12.28
CA VAL A 59 -6.19 13.42 11.13
C VAL A 59 -5.93 14.78 10.48
N PRO A 60 -4.66 15.19 10.30
CA PRO A 60 -4.37 16.43 9.58
C PRO A 60 -4.73 16.29 8.11
N VAL A 61 -5.57 17.21 7.62
CA VAL A 61 -5.90 17.31 6.20
C VAL A 61 -4.69 17.84 5.44
N PRO A 62 -4.24 17.15 4.37
CA PRO A 62 -3.13 17.62 3.52
C PRO A 62 -3.33 19.07 3.09
N GLU A 63 -2.29 19.89 3.21
CA GLU A 63 -2.33 21.32 2.87
C GLU A 63 -2.86 21.56 1.45
N LEU A 64 -2.56 20.65 0.53
CA LEU A 64 -3.04 20.70 -0.85
C LEU A 64 -4.57 20.69 -0.98
N LEU A 65 -5.26 19.97 -0.09
CA LEU A 65 -6.72 19.98 -0.03
C LEU A 65 -7.25 21.31 0.54
N ARG A 66 -6.52 21.91 1.49
CA ARG A 66 -6.89 23.19 2.13
C ARG A 66 -6.73 24.39 1.20
N LEU A 67 -5.96 24.27 0.12
CA LEU A 67 -5.76 25.30 -0.91
C LEU A 67 -6.75 25.21 -2.09
N GLY A 68 -7.86 24.49 -1.93
CA GLY A 68 -8.92 24.38 -2.96
C GLY A 68 -8.88 23.10 -3.79
N GLY A 69 -8.40 21.99 -3.21
CA GLY A 69 -8.36 20.68 -3.89
C GLY A 69 -7.20 20.52 -4.88
N ALA A 70 -7.25 19.46 -5.70
CA ALA A 70 -6.35 19.36 -6.84
C ALA A 70 -6.66 20.54 -7.77
N HIS A 71 -5.69 21.44 -7.98
CA HIS A 71 -5.81 22.62 -8.84
C HIS A 71 -6.68 22.31 -10.08
N PRO A 72 -7.67 23.14 -10.49
CA PRO A 72 -8.60 22.80 -11.58
C PRO A 72 -7.94 22.35 -12.89
N SER A 73 -6.69 22.76 -13.11
CA SER A 73 -5.85 22.29 -14.21
C SER A 73 -5.50 20.79 -14.18
N LEU A 74 -5.63 20.12 -13.04
CA LEU A 74 -5.33 18.71 -12.80
C LEU A 74 -6.58 17.83 -12.93
N GLU A 75 -7.79 18.40 -12.85
CA GLU A 75 -9.05 17.67 -12.98
C GLU A 75 -9.13 16.95 -14.35
N GLY A 76 -9.54 15.68 -14.34
CA GLY A 76 -9.65 14.86 -15.55
C GLY A 76 -8.30 14.47 -16.20
N ARG A 77 -7.16 15.03 -15.77
CA ARG A 77 -5.85 14.61 -16.27
C ARG A 77 -5.50 13.20 -15.80
N ARG A 78 -4.92 12.41 -16.70
CA ARG A 78 -4.35 11.11 -16.36
C ARG A 78 -2.97 11.31 -15.75
N GLY A 79 -2.61 10.49 -14.77
CA GLY A 79 -1.36 10.66 -14.01
C GLY A 79 -0.08 10.71 -14.87
N TRP A 80 -0.05 10.10 -16.05
CA TRP A 80 1.16 10.17 -16.91
C TRP A 80 1.38 11.52 -17.61
N ALA A 81 0.40 12.43 -17.55
CA ALA A 81 0.48 13.77 -18.16
C ALA A 81 0.81 14.86 -17.13
N LEU A 82 1.20 14.46 -15.92
CA LEU A 82 1.51 15.35 -14.80
C LEU A 82 3.01 15.41 -14.56
N SER A 83 3.49 16.54 -14.03
CA SER A 83 4.85 16.63 -13.49
C SER A 83 5.01 15.68 -12.30
N ASP A 84 6.25 15.34 -11.93
CA ASP A 84 6.51 14.48 -10.77
C ASP A 84 5.94 15.08 -9.47
N ASP A 85 6.03 16.40 -9.30
CA ASP A 85 5.45 17.13 -8.18
C ASP A 85 3.92 17.04 -8.17
N ASP A 86 3.26 17.27 -9.31
CA ASP A 86 1.80 17.16 -9.41
C ASP A 86 1.32 15.72 -9.23
N MET A 87 2.11 14.74 -9.66
CA MET A 87 1.84 13.33 -9.37
C MET A 87 1.92 13.03 -7.89
N GLN A 88 2.93 13.55 -7.20
CA GLN A 88 3.09 13.35 -5.77
C GLN A 88 1.92 13.94 -4.97
N ARG A 89 1.50 15.13 -5.38
CA ARG A 89 0.33 15.83 -4.85
C ARG A 89 -0.95 15.02 -5.05
N LEU A 90 -1.19 14.54 -6.27
CA LEU A 90 -2.33 13.69 -6.60
C LEU A 90 -2.37 12.40 -5.79
N VAL A 91 -1.23 11.71 -5.72
CA VAL A 91 -1.10 10.45 -4.98
C VAL A 91 -1.39 10.66 -3.50
N THR A 92 -0.94 11.79 -2.92
CA THR A 92 -1.20 12.14 -1.52
C THR A 92 -2.68 12.31 -1.25
N VAL A 93 -3.39 13.07 -2.09
CA VAL A 93 -4.83 13.31 -1.95
C VAL A 93 -5.63 12.02 -2.09
N ARG A 94 -5.33 11.19 -3.09
CA ARG A 94 -6.01 9.90 -3.27
C ARG A 94 -5.79 8.94 -2.12
N ALA A 95 -4.56 8.89 -1.62
CA ALA A 95 -4.23 8.03 -0.50
C ALA A 95 -4.98 8.47 0.76
N PHE A 96 -5.09 9.77 0.99
CA PHE A 96 -5.88 10.33 2.08
C PHE A 96 -7.34 9.85 2.02
N PHE A 97 -8.01 9.97 0.87
CA PHE A 97 -9.40 9.49 0.73
C PHE A 97 -9.54 7.99 0.88
N ALA A 98 -8.67 7.23 0.20
CA ALA A 98 -8.70 5.78 0.26
C ALA A 98 -8.57 5.30 1.71
N GLU A 99 -7.64 5.87 2.47
CA GLU A 99 -7.41 5.50 3.86
C GLU A 99 -8.56 5.92 4.79
N LEU A 100 -9.19 7.09 4.59
CA LEU A 100 -10.39 7.46 5.33
C LEU A 100 -11.56 6.49 5.07
N ILE A 101 -11.79 6.13 3.80
CA ILE A 101 -12.81 5.14 3.43
C ILE A 101 -12.52 3.80 4.11
N ILE A 102 -11.28 3.34 4.04
CA ILE A 102 -10.85 2.08 4.65
C ILE A 102 -11.11 2.09 6.17
N ALA A 103 -10.76 3.18 6.86
CA ALA A 103 -10.99 3.31 8.31
C ALA A 103 -12.47 3.22 8.70
N HIS A 104 -13.38 3.62 7.81
CA HIS A 104 -14.83 3.51 8.00
C HIS A 104 -15.43 2.17 7.56
N THR A 105 -14.62 1.17 7.19
CA THR A 105 -15.10 -0.16 6.78
C THR A 105 -14.77 -1.22 7.84
N PRO A 106 -15.55 -1.31 8.95
CA PRO A 106 -15.20 -2.14 10.10
C PRO A 106 -15.19 -3.65 9.79
N ASN A 107 -15.93 -4.07 8.77
CA ASN A 107 -16.07 -5.48 8.37
C ASN A 107 -15.19 -5.86 7.17
N LEU A 108 -14.13 -5.10 6.92
CA LEU A 108 -13.23 -5.35 5.79
C LEU A 108 -12.55 -6.72 5.91
N VAL A 109 -12.73 -7.57 4.89
CA VAL A 109 -12.15 -8.92 4.80
C VAL A 109 -11.01 -8.95 3.78
N THR A 110 -11.10 -8.16 2.72
CA THR A 110 -10.10 -8.08 1.65
C THR A 110 -9.75 -6.64 1.31
N LEU A 111 -8.46 -6.34 1.26
CA LEU A 111 -7.94 -5.04 0.84
C LEU A 111 -7.01 -5.22 -0.38
N ASP A 112 -7.30 -4.50 -1.46
CA ASP A 112 -6.40 -4.31 -2.60
C ASP A 112 -6.02 -2.82 -2.64
N TYR A 113 -4.80 -2.52 -2.21
CA TYR A 113 -4.30 -1.17 -2.00
C TYR A 113 -3.14 -0.89 -2.96
N SER A 114 -3.41 -0.06 -3.97
CA SER A 114 -2.41 0.36 -4.93
C SER A 114 -2.28 1.87 -4.91
N ILE A 115 -1.20 2.34 -4.29
CA ILE A 115 -0.84 3.75 -4.27
C ILE A 115 0.52 3.87 -4.92
N GLY A 116 0.70 4.89 -5.74
CA GLY A 116 1.85 5.02 -6.62
C GLY A 116 3.20 5.03 -5.91
N ARG A 117 4.25 5.27 -6.70
CA ARG A 117 5.58 5.53 -6.16
C ARG A 117 5.55 6.73 -5.20
N TYR A 118 6.54 6.81 -4.30
CA TYR A 118 6.92 8.03 -3.56
C TYR A 118 6.10 8.41 -2.31
N ARG A 119 5.25 7.53 -1.75
CA ARG A 119 4.59 7.80 -0.45
C ARG A 119 4.71 6.61 0.51
N SER A 120 4.87 6.91 1.80
CA SER A 120 4.64 5.94 2.87
C SER A 120 3.16 5.53 2.89
N ALA A 121 2.89 4.24 2.71
CA ALA A 121 1.53 3.73 2.82
C ALA A 121 0.99 3.86 4.25
N PHE A 122 -0.34 3.93 4.37
CA PHE A 122 -1.05 3.84 5.65
C PHE A 122 -0.74 4.96 6.65
N GLN A 123 -0.31 6.14 6.20
CA GLN A 123 -0.01 7.25 7.10
C GLN A 123 -1.26 7.79 7.83
N VAL A 124 -2.40 7.87 7.14
CA VAL A 124 -3.68 8.28 7.74
C VAL A 124 -4.18 7.16 8.65
N LEU A 125 -4.19 5.91 8.19
CA LEU A 125 -4.58 4.77 9.03
C LEU A 125 -3.73 4.66 10.30
N THR A 126 -2.43 4.95 10.21
CA THR A 126 -1.53 4.99 11.36
C THR A 126 -1.94 6.06 12.36
N THR A 127 -2.28 7.26 11.87
CA THR A 127 -2.76 8.37 12.71
C THR A 127 -4.06 7.97 13.42
N ILE A 128 -5.00 7.36 12.68
CA ILE A 128 -6.28 6.90 13.22
C ILE A 128 -6.09 5.78 14.24
N GLN A 129 -5.24 4.77 13.97
CA GLN A 129 -4.95 3.67 14.90
C GLN A 129 -4.36 4.18 16.22
N ASN A 130 -3.56 5.23 16.16
CA ASN A 130 -2.94 5.85 17.33
C ASN A 130 -3.88 6.80 18.09
N SER A 131 -5.01 7.19 17.49
CA SER A 131 -6.02 8.02 18.14
C SER A 131 -6.70 7.30 19.31
N SER A 132 -7.29 8.08 20.21
CA SER A 132 -7.97 7.58 21.41
C SER A 132 -9.10 6.58 21.10
N SER A 133 -9.74 6.72 19.93
CA SER A 133 -10.83 5.88 19.45
C SER A 133 -10.43 4.42 19.22
N PHE A 134 -9.16 4.14 18.95
CA PHE A 134 -8.65 2.80 18.61
C PHE A 134 -7.59 2.27 19.56
N HIS A 135 -7.28 3.01 20.63
CA HIS A 135 -6.09 2.82 21.46
C HIS A 135 -5.94 1.44 22.13
N ARG A 136 -6.91 0.52 21.97
CA ARG A 136 -6.88 -0.85 22.50
C ARG A 136 -7.47 -1.93 21.58
N GLN A 137 -7.92 -1.58 20.38
CA GLN A 137 -8.54 -2.54 19.47
C GLN A 137 -7.89 -2.47 18.09
N PRO A 138 -7.68 -3.63 17.44
CA PRO A 138 -7.22 -3.64 16.06
C PRO A 138 -8.29 -3.01 15.17
N MET A 139 -7.89 -2.09 14.29
CA MET A 139 -8.79 -1.44 13.34
C MET A 139 -9.48 -2.43 12.38
N PHE A 140 -8.80 -3.52 12.02
CA PHE A 140 -9.29 -4.50 11.05
C PHE A 140 -9.33 -5.93 11.62
N PRO A 141 -10.23 -6.21 12.58
CA PRO A 141 -10.29 -7.52 13.23
C PRO A 141 -10.68 -8.64 12.26
N LEU A 142 -11.39 -8.34 11.16
CA LEU A 142 -11.87 -9.32 10.18
C LEU A 142 -11.00 -9.44 8.93
N LEU A 143 -9.97 -8.61 8.77
CA LEU A 143 -9.16 -8.57 7.56
C LEU A 143 -8.33 -9.84 7.41
N LYS A 144 -8.51 -10.53 6.28
CA LYS A 144 -7.86 -11.82 5.97
C LYS A 144 -6.89 -11.75 4.81
N LYS A 145 -7.14 -10.86 3.84
CA LYS A 145 -6.37 -10.80 2.60
C LYS A 145 -5.97 -9.37 2.28
N VAL A 146 -4.69 -9.15 2.09
CA VAL A 146 -4.13 -7.83 1.75
C VAL A 146 -3.23 -7.97 0.53
N HIS A 147 -3.49 -7.15 -0.47
CA HIS A 147 -2.66 -7.01 -1.67
C HIS A 147 -2.20 -5.57 -1.75
N LEU A 148 -0.89 -5.35 -1.73
CA LEU A 148 -0.28 -4.03 -1.72
C LEU A 148 0.58 -3.88 -2.97
N ARG A 149 0.39 -2.78 -3.70
CA ARG A 149 1.31 -2.35 -4.75
C ARG A 149 1.87 -1.01 -4.33
N LEU A 150 3.06 -1.06 -3.72
CA LEU A 150 3.70 0.05 -3.03
C LEU A 150 5.17 0.06 -3.41
N PHE A 151 5.61 1.09 -4.13
CA PHE A 151 7.00 1.24 -4.51
C PHE A 151 7.70 2.19 -3.53
N GLY A 152 8.42 1.63 -2.55
CA GLY A 152 9.09 2.41 -1.52
C GLY A 152 9.42 1.64 -0.23
N PRO A 153 9.70 2.34 0.87
CA PRO A 153 10.05 1.73 2.15
C PRO A 153 8.83 1.03 2.79
N GLY A 154 9.04 -0.14 3.38
CA GLY A 154 7.99 -0.93 4.01
C GLY A 154 7.75 -0.63 5.49
N THR A 155 7.87 0.63 5.92
CA THR A 155 7.72 1.04 7.34
C THR A 155 6.33 0.77 7.92
N PHE A 156 5.34 0.52 7.07
CA PHE A 156 3.96 0.25 7.46
C PHE A 156 3.74 -1.19 7.99
N THR A 157 4.69 -2.11 7.82
CA THR A 157 4.47 -3.55 8.08
C THR A 157 4.11 -3.83 9.53
N ARG A 158 4.81 -3.21 10.48
CA ARG A 158 4.52 -3.35 11.92
C ARG A 158 3.10 -2.91 12.25
N LEU A 159 2.72 -1.73 11.78
CA LEU A 159 1.40 -1.17 11.99
C LEU A 159 0.32 -2.05 11.33
N LEU A 160 0.58 -2.57 10.13
CA LEU A 160 -0.34 -3.48 9.47
C LEU A 160 -0.56 -4.76 10.28
N SER A 161 0.49 -5.34 10.89
CA SER A 161 0.31 -6.50 11.76
C SER A 161 -0.52 -6.19 13.01
N GLU A 162 -0.36 -5.00 13.59
CA GLU A 162 -1.12 -4.56 14.77
C GLU A 162 -2.59 -4.26 14.41
N MET A 163 -2.84 -3.61 13.27
CA MET A 163 -4.19 -3.29 12.78
C MET A 163 -4.96 -4.53 12.31
N ALA A 164 -4.26 -5.54 11.78
CA ALA A 164 -4.86 -6.72 11.16
C ALA A 164 -4.27 -8.04 11.73
N PRO A 165 -4.50 -8.33 13.02
CA PRO A 165 -3.87 -9.49 13.69
C PRO A 165 -4.35 -10.85 13.14
N ASN A 166 -5.41 -10.82 12.35
CA ASN A 166 -6.08 -11.99 11.78
C ASN A 166 -5.73 -12.26 10.31
N LEU A 167 -4.75 -11.53 9.78
CA LEU A 167 -4.31 -11.61 8.39
C LEU A 167 -3.77 -13.00 8.05
N GLN A 168 -4.18 -13.53 6.89
CA GLN A 168 -3.81 -14.88 6.43
C GLN A 168 -3.01 -14.83 5.13
N THR A 169 -3.37 -13.92 4.22
CA THR A 169 -2.70 -13.74 2.93
C THR A 169 -2.19 -12.32 2.82
N LEU A 170 -0.89 -12.17 2.58
CA LEU A 170 -0.22 -10.90 2.36
C LEU A 170 0.56 -10.96 1.04
N SER A 171 0.17 -10.15 0.08
CA SER A 171 0.92 -9.95 -1.15
C SER A 171 1.40 -8.51 -1.21
N ILE A 172 2.70 -8.30 -1.40
CA ILE A 172 3.27 -6.97 -1.55
C ILE A 172 4.17 -6.92 -2.77
N GLN A 173 4.00 -5.87 -3.57
CA GLN A 173 4.83 -5.56 -4.72
C GLN A 173 5.57 -4.25 -4.47
N GLY A 174 6.91 -4.23 -4.61
CA GLY A 174 7.71 -3.01 -4.74
C GLY A 174 8.41 -2.49 -3.49
N ILE A 175 8.60 -3.29 -2.43
CA ILE A 175 9.27 -2.82 -1.21
C ILE A 175 10.80 -2.79 -1.37
N THR A 176 11.45 -1.72 -0.91
CA THR A 176 12.89 -1.46 -1.20
C THR A 176 13.82 -1.14 -0.01
N ALA A 177 13.35 -1.07 1.25
CA ALA A 177 14.17 -0.53 2.36
C ALA A 177 13.97 -1.30 3.69
N PRO A 178 14.88 -1.13 4.68
CA PRO A 178 15.05 -2.08 5.78
C PRO A 178 13.82 -2.18 6.66
N MET A 179 13.53 -3.40 7.07
CA MET A 179 12.23 -3.76 7.63
C MET A 179 12.36 -4.15 9.10
N GLU A 180 11.72 -3.37 9.95
CA GLU A 180 11.48 -3.71 11.35
C GLU A 180 10.02 -4.09 11.55
N GLY A 181 9.75 -4.99 12.50
CA GLY A 181 8.39 -5.32 12.93
C GLY A 181 7.58 -6.18 11.96
N TRP A 182 8.20 -7.09 11.21
CA TRP A 182 7.46 -8.22 10.63
C TRP A 182 6.97 -9.13 11.74
N GLN A 183 5.70 -8.98 12.13
CA GLN A 183 5.08 -9.82 13.17
C GLN A 183 3.70 -10.27 12.69
N PHE A 184 3.68 -11.14 11.70
CA PHE A 184 2.45 -11.69 11.12
C PHE A 184 2.24 -13.13 11.56
N GLU A 185 1.81 -13.31 12.81
CA GLU A 185 1.71 -14.64 13.43
C GLU A 185 0.80 -15.62 12.68
N ARG A 186 -0.22 -15.11 11.98
CA ARG A 186 -1.27 -15.91 11.33
C ARG A 186 -1.18 -15.97 9.80
N VAL A 187 -0.20 -15.28 9.19
CA VAL A 187 -0.03 -15.29 7.74
C VAL A 187 0.48 -16.65 7.29
N LYS A 188 -0.27 -17.27 6.37
CA LYS A 188 0.01 -18.58 5.77
C LYS A 188 0.58 -18.44 4.36
N ASP A 189 0.15 -17.38 3.66
CA ASP A 189 0.54 -17.09 2.29
C ASP A 189 1.19 -15.71 2.21
N LEU A 190 2.50 -15.68 1.93
CA LEU A 190 3.27 -14.45 1.76
C LEU A 190 3.86 -14.42 0.35
N ARG A 191 3.55 -13.34 -0.38
CA ARG A 191 4.11 -13.09 -1.71
C ARG A 191 4.78 -11.72 -1.74
N LEU A 192 6.07 -11.71 -2.01
CA LEU A 192 6.89 -10.51 -2.12
C LEU A 192 7.43 -10.40 -3.53
N THR A 193 6.91 -9.48 -4.33
CA THR A 193 7.34 -9.28 -5.71
C THR A 193 7.99 -7.93 -5.91
N SER A 194 8.82 -7.84 -6.95
CA SER A 194 9.51 -6.61 -7.30
C SER A 194 10.27 -5.97 -6.13
N SER A 195 10.86 -6.79 -5.26
CA SER A 195 11.51 -6.33 -4.01
C SER A 195 12.99 -6.72 -4.00
N ASN A 196 13.80 -6.03 -3.19
CA ASN A 196 15.25 -6.24 -3.14
C ASN A 196 15.74 -6.46 -1.70
N PHE A 197 15.39 -7.61 -1.14
CA PHE A 197 15.82 -8.02 0.20
C PHE A 197 17.13 -8.81 0.17
N THR A 198 18.00 -8.49 1.11
CA THR A 198 19.17 -9.29 1.48
C THR A 198 18.74 -10.59 2.17
N GLY A 199 19.64 -11.58 2.21
CA GLY A 199 19.36 -12.85 2.89
C GLY A 199 19.04 -12.72 4.39
N SER A 200 19.67 -11.76 5.08
CA SER A 200 19.35 -11.45 6.48
C SER A 200 17.95 -10.87 6.65
N GLU A 201 17.53 -9.98 5.75
CA GLU A 201 16.19 -9.41 5.78
C GLU A 201 15.12 -10.47 5.49
N LEU A 202 15.35 -11.36 4.53
CA LEU A 202 14.45 -12.49 4.27
C LEU A 202 14.31 -13.41 5.49
N ARG A 203 15.40 -13.69 6.22
CA ARG A 203 15.32 -14.45 7.48
C ARG A 203 14.47 -13.74 8.53
N ASN A 204 14.64 -12.42 8.69
CA ASN A 204 13.83 -11.62 9.61
C ASN A 204 12.33 -11.65 9.23
N ILE A 205 12.01 -11.60 7.93
CA ILE A 205 10.63 -11.70 7.43
C ILE A 205 10.03 -13.07 7.77
N LEU A 206 10.77 -14.15 7.49
CA LEU A 206 10.29 -15.52 7.68
C LEU A 206 10.13 -15.87 9.17
N THR A 207 11.06 -15.43 10.02
CA THR A 207 10.93 -15.58 11.49
C THR A 207 9.74 -14.77 12.04
N GLY A 208 9.45 -13.61 11.43
CA GLY A 208 8.26 -12.82 11.70
C GLY A 208 6.92 -13.43 11.25
N CYS A 209 6.95 -14.52 10.47
CA CYS A 209 5.76 -15.19 9.93
C CYS A 209 5.78 -16.69 10.29
N PRO A 210 5.62 -17.07 11.56
CA PRO A 210 5.82 -18.46 12.01
C PRO A 210 4.80 -19.46 11.41
N SER A 211 3.60 -19.02 11.07
CA SER A 211 2.54 -19.86 10.46
C SER A 211 2.66 -20.01 8.94
N LEU A 212 3.73 -19.50 8.33
CA LEU A 212 3.87 -19.44 6.88
C LEU A 212 3.99 -20.84 6.27
N THR A 213 3.11 -21.15 5.31
CA THR A 213 3.11 -22.41 4.55
C THR A 213 3.49 -22.21 3.10
N ASN A 214 3.21 -21.02 2.54
CA ASN A 214 3.51 -20.67 1.16
C ASN A 214 4.27 -19.35 1.11
N PHE A 215 5.47 -19.39 0.54
CA PHE A 215 6.31 -18.20 0.34
C PHE A 215 6.70 -18.07 -1.12
N GLU A 216 6.42 -16.93 -1.72
CA GLU A 216 6.89 -16.58 -3.06
C GLU A 216 7.68 -15.27 -2.99
N TYR A 217 8.90 -15.28 -3.54
CA TYR A 217 9.75 -14.11 -3.61
C TYR A 217 10.29 -13.91 -5.03
N ASP A 218 10.12 -12.70 -5.56
CA ASP A 218 10.61 -12.27 -6.86
C ASP A 218 11.50 -11.02 -6.70
N TYR A 219 12.77 -11.20 -7.05
CA TYR A 219 13.83 -10.22 -6.86
C TYR A 219 13.83 -9.16 -7.96
N TYR A 220 13.96 -7.89 -7.59
CA TYR A 220 14.08 -6.77 -8.53
C TYR A 220 15.32 -5.92 -8.27
N SER A 221 16.23 -5.92 -9.24
CA SER A 221 17.40 -5.05 -9.26
C SER A 221 17.06 -3.74 -9.98
N LEU A 222 17.08 -2.62 -9.26
CA LEU A 222 17.01 -1.27 -9.84
C LEU A 222 18.36 -0.79 -10.41
N ARG A 223 19.31 -1.68 -10.75
CA ARG A 223 20.60 -1.24 -11.32
C ARG A 223 20.40 -0.64 -12.72
N ASP A 224 20.34 0.70 -12.73
CA ASP A 224 20.70 1.68 -13.76
C ASP A 224 20.77 1.18 -15.21
N GLU A 225 19.75 1.51 -16.00
CA GLU A 225 19.79 1.48 -17.47
C GLU A 225 20.56 2.70 -18.02
N ARG A 226 21.87 2.78 -17.77
CA ARG A 226 22.76 3.55 -18.65
C ARG A 226 23.79 2.60 -19.23
N PRO A 227 23.73 2.30 -20.55
CA PRO A 227 24.84 1.62 -21.19
C PRO A 227 26.00 2.61 -21.24
N GLU A 228 26.90 2.54 -20.25
CA GLU A 228 28.24 3.05 -20.46
C GLU A 228 28.82 2.31 -21.66
N LYS A 229 29.20 3.08 -22.69
CA LYS A 229 29.94 2.59 -23.85
C LYS A 229 31.17 1.85 -23.33
N ARG A 230 31.11 0.51 -23.32
CA ARG A 230 32.28 -0.33 -23.12
C ARG A 230 33.23 -0.11 -24.29
N THR A 231 34.25 0.70 -24.08
CA THR A 231 35.47 0.64 -24.89
C THR A 231 36.06 -0.75 -24.66
N ILE A 232 36.15 -1.52 -25.74
CA ILE A 232 36.64 -2.89 -25.74
C ILE A 232 38.13 -2.86 -25.38
N ALA A 233 38.49 -3.38 -24.21
CA ALA A 233 39.81 -3.91 -23.95
C ALA A 233 39.62 -5.37 -23.51
N ARG A 234 40.05 -6.29 -24.39
CA ARG A 234 40.18 -7.72 -24.11
C ARG A 234 41.17 -7.87 -22.96
N GLU A 235 40.69 -8.39 -21.84
CA GLU A 235 41.50 -9.28 -21.00
C GLU A 235 40.58 -10.25 -20.27
N SER A 236 40.99 -11.50 -20.33
CA SER A 236 40.26 -12.72 -20.03
C SER A 236 40.11 -12.96 -18.53
N GLY A 237 38.88 -13.28 -18.11
CA GLY A 237 38.59 -13.90 -16.81
C GLY A 237 37.44 -13.23 -16.05
N SER A 238 36.49 -14.05 -15.60
CA SER A 238 35.40 -13.75 -14.65
C SER A 238 34.03 -13.34 -15.21
N THR A 239 33.04 -14.19 -14.86
CA THR A 239 31.61 -13.94 -14.60
C THR A 239 30.96 -12.74 -15.29
N GLU A 240 30.38 -12.99 -16.47
CA GLU A 240 29.38 -12.10 -17.06
C GLU A 240 27.99 -12.41 -16.50
N PHE A 241 27.56 -11.63 -15.50
CA PHE A 241 26.13 -11.44 -15.23
C PHE A 241 25.65 -10.25 -16.05
N GLY A 242 25.00 -10.54 -17.18
CA GLY A 242 24.34 -9.55 -18.01
C GLY A 242 23.19 -10.23 -18.74
N ASN A 243 21.96 -9.95 -18.29
CA ASN A 243 20.70 -9.92 -19.05
C ASN A 243 19.55 -9.85 -18.04
N HIS A 244 18.47 -9.17 -18.40
CA HIS A 244 17.23 -9.14 -17.62
C HIS A 244 16.76 -10.56 -17.31
N CYS A 245 17.05 -11.03 -16.10
CA CYS A 245 16.54 -12.29 -15.60
C CYS A 245 15.50 -11.96 -14.53
N LEU A 246 14.22 -12.14 -14.89
CA LEU A 246 13.18 -12.49 -13.93
C LEU A 246 13.61 -13.79 -13.26
N PHE A 247 14.28 -13.70 -12.11
CA PHE A 247 14.58 -14.86 -11.28
C PHE A 247 13.38 -15.12 -10.37
N LYS A 248 12.46 -15.97 -10.83
CA LYS A 248 11.55 -16.65 -9.91
C LYS A 248 12.36 -17.69 -9.13
N ALA A 249 12.80 -17.31 -7.93
CA ALA A 249 13.38 -18.25 -7.00
C ALA A 249 12.26 -18.81 -6.11
N PHE A 250 11.94 -20.09 -6.28
CA PHE A 250 11.15 -20.82 -5.30
C PHE A 250 12.09 -21.26 -4.18
N TYR A 251 12.15 -20.45 -3.14
CA TYR A 251 12.85 -20.85 -1.93
C TYR A 251 11.93 -21.76 -1.11
N GLY A 252 12.32 -23.02 -0.95
CA GLY A 252 11.71 -23.90 0.04
C GLY A 252 11.93 -23.32 1.43
N LEU A 253 10.87 -23.27 2.25
CA LEU A 253 10.91 -22.76 3.64
C LEU A 253 12.06 -23.37 4.46
N ASP A 254 12.43 -24.61 4.16
CA ASP A 254 13.47 -25.37 4.86
C ASP A 254 14.89 -24.76 4.69
N GLN A 255 15.13 -23.97 3.65
CA GLN A 255 16.45 -23.34 3.42
C GLN A 255 16.73 -22.16 4.37
N PHE A 256 15.72 -21.68 5.09
CA PHE A 256 15.80 -20.46 5.91
C PHE A 256 15.52 -20.69 7.39
N LYS A 257 15.13 -21.91 7.81
CA LYS A 257 14.80 -22.27 9.19
C LYS A 257 15.96 -22.90 9.99
N ALA A 258 17.21 -22.71 9.55
CA ALA A 258 18.41 -23.18 10.27
C ALA A 258 18.80 -22.22 11.41
#